data_AF-A0A8T2SM67-F1
#
_entry.id   AF-A0A8T2SM67-F1
#
_cell.length_a   1.000
_cell.length_b   1.000
_cell.length_c   1.000
_cell.angle_alpha   90.00
_cell.angle_beta   90.00
_cell.angle_gamma   90.00
#
_symmetry.space_group_name_H-M   'P 1'
#
loop_
_entity.id
_entity.type
_entity.pdbx_description
1 polymer ?
#
loop_
_entity_poly.entity_id
_entity_poly.type
_entity_poly.pdbx_seq_one_letter_code
_entity_poly.pdbx_strand_id
1 'polypeptide(L)'
;MIYPFNEDNQRPVKARIRAQKSKKKFSISAARCHIGDASPPSPKASHKILKVNLNKLETETLWRYWRRFILVDASPHLSKEQLVDAVERHFISQELDELQVIDQFIQAAKRLKTVYG
;
A
#
# COMPACT_ATOMS: atom_id res chain seq x y z
N MET A 1 8.81 -9.50 51.19
CA MET A 1 10.25 -9.83 51.30
C MET A 1 10.97 -9.07 50.19
N ILE A 2 11.81 -8.10 50.56
CA ILE A 2 12.70 -7.35 49.67
C ILE A 2 14.10 -7.89 49.96
N TYR A 3 14.82 -8.39 48.93
CA TYR A 3 16.25 -8.61 48.99
C TYR A 3 16.96 -7.57 48.10
N PRO A 4 17.90 -6.78 48.65
CA PRO A 4 18.77 -5.86 47.90
C PRO A 4 20.17 -6.48 47.62
N PHE A 5 21.04 -5.69 46.93
CA PHE A 5 22.52 -5.76 46.85
C PHE A 5 23.14 -6.53 45.65
N ASN A 6 23.67 -5.86 44.60
CA ASN A 6 25.04 -5.30 44.34
C ASN A 6 26.15 -6.38 44.30
N GLU A 7 27.19 -6.39 43.44
CA GLU A 7 27.89 -5.37 42.64
C GLU A 7 28.81 -6.06 41.59
N ASP A 8 29.21 -5.30 40.57
CA ASP A 8 30.42 -5.35 39.72
C ASP A 8 31.22 -6.63 39.45
N ASN A 9 31.49 -6.90 38.16
CA ASN A 9 32.88 -7.00 37.70
C ASN A 9 33.04 -6.92 36.16
N GLN A 10 33.68 -5.82 35.74
CA GLN A 10 34.78 -5.75 34.77
C GLN A 10 34.52 -5.94 33.24
N ARG A 11 34.73 -4.80 32.55
CA ARG A 11 35.00 -4.54 31.12
C ARG A 11 36.25 -5.32 30.61
N PRO A 12 36.81 -5.08 29.40
CA PRO A 12 36.31 -4.75 28.05
C PRO A 12 36.91 -5.69 26.96
N VAL A 13 36.28 -5.90 25.80
CA VAL A 13 37.05 -6.16 24.55
C VAL A 13 36.28 -5.88 23.24
N LYS A 14 36.81 -4.89 22.54
CA LYS A 14 36.97 -4.74 21.07
C LYS A 14 35.78 -4.30 20.21
N ALA A 15 36.01 -3.14 19.62
CA ALA A 15 35.24 -2.49 18.57
C ALA A 15 34.99 -3.40 17.37
N ARG A 16 33.73 -3.47 16.94
CA ARG A 16 33.38 -3.91 15.59
C ARG A 16 32.82 -2.73 14.82
N ILE A 17 33.74 -2.06 14.12
CA ILE A 17 33.45 -1.04 13.12
C ILE A 17 32.58 -1.69 12.04
N ARG A 18 31.29 -1.34 12.00
CA ARG A 18 30.41 -1.72 10.89
C ARG A 18 30.64 -0.71 9.76
N ALA A 19 31.31 -1.21 8.72
CA ALA A 19 31.69 -0.44 7.53
C ALA A 19 30.50 0.32 6.91
N GLN A 20 30.72 1.61 6.68
CA GLN A 20 29.89 2.46 5.84
C GLN A 20 30.19 2.12 4.38
N LYS A 21 29.24 1.50 3.66
CA LYS A 21 29.34 1.34 2.19
C LYS A 21 28.50 2.39 1.48
N SER A 22 29.22 3.41 1.04
CA SER A 22 29.05 4.27 -0.13
C SER A 22 27.72 4.20 -0.91
N LYS A 23 27.08 5.38 -1.01
CA LYS A 23 26.02 5.68 -1.97
C LYS A 23 26.59 5.60 -3.39
N LYS A 24 26.19 4.59 -4.18
CA LYS A 24 26.47 4.57 -5.62
C LYS A 24 25.66 5.67 -6.29
N LYS A 25 26.35 6.72 -6.76
CA LYS A 25 25.80 7.64 -7.75
C LYS A 25 25.84 6.93 -9.11
N PHE A 26 24.70 6.74 -9.74
CA PHE A 26 24.66 6.34 -11.14
C PHE A 26 25.07 7.55 -11.98
N SER A 27 26.26 7.49 -12.58
CA SER A 27 26.69 8.44 -13.57
C SER A 27 25.91 8.17 -14.86
N ILE A 28 24.98 9.06 -15.20
CA ILE A 28 24.31 9.06 -16.49
C ILE A 28 25.35 9.44 -17.54
N SER A 29 25.72 8.50 -18.40
CA SER A 29 26.55 8.76 -19.58
C SER A 29 25.69 9.46 -20.64
N ALA A 30 25.98 10.73 -20.89
CA ALA A 30 25.42 11.47 -22.02
C ALA A 30 26.02 10.93 -23.33
N ALA A 31 25.28 10.04 -24.01
CA ALA A 31 25.58 9.65 -25.38
C ALA A 31 25.10 10.77 -26.32
N ARG A 32 26.03 11.33 -27.10
CA ARG A 32 25.78 12.39 -28.08
C ARG A 32 25.30 11.78 -29.41
N CYS A 33 24.19 12.34 -29.88
CA CYS A 33 23.67 12.53 -31.25
C CYS A 33 23.93 11.50 -32.36
N HIS A 34 22.84 11.05 -33.01
CA HIS A 34 22.77 10.91 -34.46
C HIS A 34 21.45 11.51 -34.97
N ILE A 35 21.56 12.41 -35.95
CA ILE A 35 20.46 13.03 -36.68
C ILE A 35 19.79 11.93 -37.52
N GLY A 36 18.49 11.75 -37.33
CA GLY A 36 17.64 10.89 -38.15
C GLY A 36 16.23 11.47 -38.11
N ASP A 37 15.84 12.08 -39.21
CA ASP A 37 14.49 12.59 -39.46
C ASP A 37 13.52 11.40 -39.55
N ALA A 38 12.91 11.07 -38.41
CA ALA A 38 11.73 10.21 -38.35
C ALA A 38 10.98 10.60 -37.09
N SER A 39 9.78 11.17 -37.24
CA SER A 39 8.85 11.39 -36.15
C SER A 39 8.76 10.10 -35.31
N PRO A 40 9.22 10.09 -34.04
CA PRO A 40 9.10 8.90 -33.23
C PRO A 40 7.61 8.57 -33.08
N PRO A 41 7.19 7.31 -33.26
CA PRO A 41 5.86 6.92 -32.85
C PRO A 41 5.75 7.27 -31.36
N SER A 42 4.78 8.14 -31.04
CA SER A 42 4.48 8.50 -29.65
C SER A 42 4.49 7.21 -28.82
N PRO A 43 5.25 7.12 -27.72
CA PRO A 43 5.19 5.95 -26.88
C PRO A 43 3.75 5.87 -26.37
N LYS A 44 2.95 4.98 -26.97
CA LYS A 44 1.66 4.59 -26.43
C LYS A 44 2.00 4.02 -25.06
N ALA A 45 1.80 4.82 -24.02
CA ALA A 45 1.85 4.32 -22.66
C ALA A 45 0.89 3.14 -22.67
N SER A 46 1.42 1.93 -22.63
CA SER A 46 0.63 0.76 -22.38
C SER A 46 0.10 0.97 -20.97
N HIS A 47 -1.08 1.57 -20.87
CA HIS A 47 -1.80 1.70 -19.63
C HIS A 47 -2.03 0.28 -19.15
N LYS A 48 -1.11 -0.22 -18.33
CA LYS A 48 -1.27 -1.49 -17.64
C LYS A 48 -2.49 -1.29 -16.76
N ILE A 49 -3.62 -1.82 -17.20
CA ILE A 49 -4.85 -1.81 -16.41
C ILE A 49 -4.52 -2.57 -15.13
N LEU A 50 -4.46 -1.84 -14.01
CA LEU A 50 -4.23 -2.43 -12.71
C LEU A 50 -5.53 -3.08 -12.26
N LYS A 51 -5.62 -4.41 -12.41
CA LYS A 51 -6.77 -5.17 -11.89
C LYS A 51 -6.64 -5.30 -10.37
N VAL A 52 -7.67 -4.89 -9.65
CA VAL A 52 -7.77 -5.08 -8.19
C VAL A 52 -8.19 -6.53 -7.91
N ASN A 53 -7.46 -7.21 -7.03
CA ASN A 53 -7.73 -8.60 -6.65
C ASN A 53 -8.39 -8.65 -5.26
N LEU A 54 -9.73 -8.73 -5.22
CA LEU A 54 -10.50 -8.72 -3.97
C LEU A 54 -10.38 -10.01 -3.15
N ASN A 55 -10.01 -11.13 -3.78
CA ASN A 55 -9.71 -12.41 -3.08
C ASN A 55 -8.60 -12.29 -2.03
N LYS A 56 -7.72 -11.28 -2.15
CA LYS A 56 -6.64 -11.02 -1.19
C LYS A 56 -7.13 -10.40 0.11
N LEU A 57 -8.39 -9.95 0.17
CA LEU A 57 -8.98 -9.42 1.38
C LEU A 57 -9.34 -10.54 2.35
N GLU A 58 -9.28 -10.21 3.63
CA GLU A 58 -9.83 -11.05 4.70
C GLU A 58 -11.36 -11.09 4.60
N THR A 59 -11.95 -12.23 4.97
CA THR A 59 -13.39 -12.44 4.97
C THR A 59 -14.12 -11.38 5.80
N GLU A 60 -13.56 -10.98 6.94
CA GLU A 60 -14.11 -9.91 7.79
C GLU A 60 -14.17 -8.54 7.09
N THR A 61 -13.16 -8.22 6.27
CA THR A 61 -13.14 -6.97 5.51
C THR A 61 -14.19 -6.98 4.42
N LEU A 62 -14.39 -8.11 3.75
CA LEU A 62 -15.46 -8.30 2.77
C LEU A 62 -16.84 -8.16 3.42
N TRP A 63 -17.05 -8.77 4.59
CA TRP A 63 -18.29 -8.63 5.36
C TRP A 63 -18.55 -7.20 5.83
N ARG A 64 -17.49 -6.46 6.19
CA ARG A 64 -17.62 -5.03 6.53
C ARG A 64 -18.08 -4.20 5.33
N TYR A 65 -17.54 -4.48 4.14
CA TYR A 65 -18.00 -3.84 2.91
C TYR A 65 -19.45 -4.21 2.60
N TRP A 66 -19.78 -5.50 2.63
CA TRP A 66 -21.13 -6.01 2.38
C TRP A 66 -22.17 -5.35 3.31
N ARG A 67 -21.90 -5.28 4.63
CA ARG A 67 -22.78 -4.62 5.59
C ARG A 67 -22.93 -3.11 5.35
N ARG A 68 -21.87 -2.44 4.90
CA ARG A 68 -21.87 -0.98 4.71
C ARG A 68 -22.79 -0.54 3.56
N PHE A 69 -22.88 -1.38 2.54
CA PHE A 69 -23.61 -1.12 1.30
C PHE A 69 -24.85 -2.01 1.13
N ILE A 70 -25.10 -2.92 2.08
CA ILE A 70 -26.29 -3.78 2.16
C ILE A 70 -26.56 -4.47 0.80
N LEU A 71 -25.57 -5.23 0.34
CA LEU A 71 -25.50 -5.81 -1.02
C LEU A 71 -26.51 -6.96 -1.30
N VAL A 72 -27.69 -7.00 -0.65
CA VAL A 72 -28.73 -8.08 -0.66
C VAL A 72 -28.61 -9.04 0.53
N ASP A 73 -29.71 -9.26 1.27
CA ASP A 73 -29.90 -10.18 2.42
C ASP A 73 -29.03 -11.44 2.35
N ALA A 74 -27.81 -11.32 2.86
CA ALA A 74 -26.88 -12.42 2.88
C ALA A 74 -27.34 -13.38 3.96
N SER A 75 -27.74 -14.57 3.52
CA SER A 75 -27.76 -15.73 4.42
C SER A 75 -26.41 -15.81 5.13
N PRO A 76 -26.38 -16.06 6.46
CA PRO A 76 -25.14 -16.14 7.25
C PRO A 76 -24.16 -17.24 6.77
N HIS A 77 -24.55 -18.01 5.75
CA HIS A 77 -23.79 -19.12 5.18
C HIS A 77 -23.13 -18.84 3.83
N LEU A 78 -23.00 -17.57 3.40
CA LEU A 78 -22.24 -17.26 2.18
C LEU A 78 -20.77 -17.68 2.31
N SER A 79 -20.28 -18.40 1.30
CA SER A 79 -18.85 -18.74 1.20
C SER A 79 -18.03 -17.50 0.82
N LYS A 80 -16.72 -17.54 1.09
CA LYS A 80 -15.81 -16.43 0.79
C LYS A 80 -15.86 -16.04 -0.70
N GLU A 81 -15.92 -17.01 -1.59
CA GLU A 81 -15.93 -16.77 -3.04
C GLU A 81 -17.20 -16.06 -3.49
N GLN A 82 -18.36 -16.46 -2.96
CA GLN A 82 -19.65 -15.81 -3.23
C GLN A 82 -19.66 -14.37 -2.72
N LEU A 83 -19.07 -14.14 -1.55
CA LEU A 83 -18.93 -12.80 -0.99
C LEU A 83 -18.02 -11.92 -1.86
N VAL A 84 -16.92 -12.47 -2.38
CA VAL A 84 -16.04 -11.74 -3.30
C VAL A 84 -16.77 -11.40 -4.59
N ASP A 85 -17.48 -12.34 -5.21
CA ASP A 85 -18.20 -12.10 -6.46
C ASP A 85 -19.27 -11.00 -6.30
N ALA A 86 -20.04 -11.04 -5.21
CA ALA A 86 -21.02 -10.00 -4.91
C ALA A 86 -20.36 -8.62 -4.71
N VAL A 87 -19.28 -8.56 -3.93
CA VAL A 87 -18.53 -7.32 -3.67
C VAL A 87 -17.88 -6.79 -4.95
N GLU A 88 -17.31 -7.65 -5.79
CA GLU A 88 -16.67 -7.27 -7.06
C GLU A 88 -17.68 -6.65 -8.01
N ARG A 89 -18.84 -7.31 -8.20
CA ARG A 89 -19.92 -6.79 -9.05
C ARG A 89 -20.41 -5.42 -8.58
N HIS A 90 -20.62 -5.25 -7.28
CA HIS A 90 -21.03 -3.96 -6.73
C HIS A 90 -19.94 -2.90 -6.86
N PHE A 91 -18.68 -3.24 -6.57
CA PHE A 91 -17.54 -2.32 -6.62
C PHE A 91 -17.31 -1.78 -8.03
N ILE A 92 -17.42 -2.63 -9.06
CA ILE A 92 -17.30 -2.23 -10.46
C ILE A 92 -18.47 -1.35 -10.90
N SER A 93 -19.67 -1.60 -10.36
CA SER A 93 -20.88 -0.86 -10.71
C SER A 93 -21.04 0.45 -9.93
N GLN A 94 -20.12 0.80 -9.03
CA GLN A 94 -20.18 2.06 -8.30
C GLN A 94 -19.89 3.24 -9.24
N GLU A 95 -20.83 4.18 -9.31
CA GLU A 95 -20.59 5.50 -9.88
C GLU A 95 -20.19 6.46 -8.75
N LEU A 96 -19.05 7.14 -8.92
CA LEU A 96 -18.48 8.02 -7.91
C LEU A 96 -18.02 9.34 -8.54
N ASP A 97 -18.26 10.44 -7.85
CA ASP A 97 -17.63 11.72 -8.18
C ASP A 97 -16.17 11.70 -7.71
N GLU A 98 -15.24 11.76 -8.67
CA GLU A 98 -13.80 11.70 -8.41
C GLU A 98 -13.34 12.81 -7.45
N LEU A 99 -13.82 14.04 -7.62
CA LEU A 99 -13.40 15.16 -6.79
C LEU A 99 -13.88 14.98 -5.36
N GLN A 100 -15.13 14.52 -5.19
CA GLN A 100 -15.70 14.25 -3.88
C GLN A 100 -14.94 13.13 -3.15
N VAL A 101 -14.61 12.04 -3.85
CA VAL A 101 -13.87 10.91 -3.27
C VAL A 101 -12.47 11.33 -2.84
N ILE A 102 -11.76 12.10 -3.67
CA ILE A 102 -10.41 12.59 -3.35
C ILE A 102 -10.46 13.51 -2.12
N ASP A 103 -11.39 14.46 -2.06
CA ASP A 103 -11.50 15.38 -0.92
C ASP A 103 -11.81 14.64 0.39
N GLN A 104 -12.79 13.73 0.37
CA GLN A 104 -13.13 12.91 1.53
C GLN A 104 -11.97 12.02 1.97
N PHE A 105 -11.23 11.44 1.03
CA PHE A 105 -10.05 10.64 1.34
C PHE A 105 -8.96 11.48 2.01
N ILE A 106 -8.65 12.67 1.47
CA ILE A 106 -7.67 13.59 2.05
C ILE A 106 -8.10 14.01 3.46
N GLN A 107 -9.38 14.34 3.66
CA GLN A 107 -9.91 14.73 4.96
C GLN A 107 -9.78 13.60 5.99
N ALA A 108 -10.12 12.37 5.61
CA ALA A 108 -9.96 11.19 6.47
C ALA A 108 -8.48 10.93 6.81
N ALA A 109 -7.58 11.02 5.83
CA ALA A 109 -6.14 10.84 6.05
C ALA A 109 -5.53 11.94 6.94
N LYS A 110 -6.04 13.19 6.86
CA LYS A 110 -5.63 14.27 7.76
C LYS A 110 -6.00 13.98 9.21
N ARG A 111 -7.19 13.44 9.48
CA ARG A 111 -7.64 13.08 10.85
C ARG A 111 -6.81 11.97 11.50
N LEU A 112 -6.13 11.13 10.72
CA LEU A 112 -5.27 10.09 11.25
C LEU A 112 -4.04 10.66 11.99
N LYS A 113 -3.63 11.90 11.69
CA LYS A 113 -2.46 12.55 12.29
C LYS A 113 -2.70 13.15 13.67
N THR A 114 -3.95 13.29 14.12
CA THR A 114 -4.28 13.89 15.43
C THR A 114 -4.51 12.89 16.55
N VAL A 115 -4.42 11.58 16.30
CA VAL A 115 -4.63 10.53 17.33
C VAL A 115 -3.31 10.05 17.96
N TYR A 116 -2.16 10.44 17.41
CA TYR A 116 -0.82 10.08 17.91
C TYR A 116 0.11 11.29 18.10
N GLY A 117 -0.44 12.49 18.20
CA GLY A 117 0.29 13.73 18.49
C GLY A 117 0.33 14.02 19.98
#